data_AF-A0A964Q9G1-F1
#
_entry.id   AF-A0A964Q9G1-F1
#
_cell.length_a   1.000
_cell.length_b   1.000
_cell.length_c   1.000
_cell.angle_alpha   90.00
_cell.angle_beta   90.00
_cell.angle_gamma   90.00
#
_symmetry.space_group_name_H-M   'P 1'
#
loop_
_entity.id
_entity.type
_entity.pdbx_description
1 polymer ?
#
loop_
_entity_poly.entity_id
_entity_poly.type
_entity_poly.pdbx_seq_one_letter_code
_entity_poly.pdbx_strand_id
1 'polypeptide(L)'
;MRRATLSLLAVLAFAACGLLLALGLLTPLAAAISLAVMAVAGVSVHWKGGFFLAKGGYGYTLVLGLAALSLAFTGPGALSLDAVFGLPFAGARWGLAALAVGAIGGALPLLTRRQVAAPAA
;
A
#
# COMPACT_ATOMS: atom_id res chain seq x y z
N MET A 1 -31.07 2.58 4.86
CA MET A 1 -30.88 1.74 3.64
C MET A 1 -29.69 2.17 2.77
N ARG A 2 -29.52 3.45 2.38
CA ARG A 2 -28.36 3.91 1.58
C ARG A 2 -26.97 3.64 2.17
N ARG A 3 -26.82 3.54 3.51
CA ARG A 3 -25.52 3.28 4.16
C ARG A 3 -25.06 1.82 4.04
N ALA A 4 -25.99 0.86 3.97
CA ALA A 4 -25.68 -0.56 3.90
C ALA A 4 -25.20 -0.99 2.49
N THR A 5 -25.78 -0.39 1.45
CA THR A 5 -25.31 -0.58 0.07
C THR A 5 -23.92 0.02 -0.16
N LEU A 6 -23.62 1.17 0.45
CA LEU A 6 -22.28 1.79 0.37
C LEU A 6 -21.19 0.95 1.06
N SER A 7 -21.49 0.34 2.22
CA SER A 7 -20.51 -0.53 2.89
C SER A 7 -20.27 -1.84 2.13
N LEU A 8 -21.31 -2.43 1.53
CA LEU A 8 -21.15 -3.62 0.70
C LEU A 8 -20.32 -3.35 -0.56
N LEU A 9 -20.60 -2.22 -1.24
CA LEU A 9 -19.81 -1.76 -2.39
C LEU A 9 -18.34 -1.55 -2.02
N ALA A 10 -18.08 -0.92 -0.87
CA ALA A 10 -16.71 -0.70 -0.39
C ALA A 10 -15.97 -2.03 -0.13
N VAL A 11 -16.62 -3.00 0.53
CA VAL A 11 -16.01 -4.32 0.83
C VAL A 11 -15.72 -5.10 -0.45
N LEU A 12 -16.64 -5.12 -1.41
CA LEU A 12 -16.46 -5.80 -2.69
C LEU A 12 -15.34 -5.17 -3.52
N ALA A 13 -15.29 -3.83 -3.59
CA ALA A 13 -14.21 -3.13 -4.27
C ALA A 13 -12.85 -3.42 -3.63
N PHE A 14 -12.78 -3.51 -2.30
CA PHE A 14 -11.55 -3.82 -1.58
C PHE A 14 -11.09 -5.25 -1.81
N ALA A 15 -12.02 -6.21 -1.78
CA ALA A 15 -11.74 -7.62 -2.08
C ALA A 15 -11.24 -7.79 -3.52
N ALA A 16 -11.85 -7.10 -4.48
CA ALA A 16 -11.41 -7.12 -5.88
C ALA A 16 -10.00 -6.51 -6.03
N CYS A 17 -9.73 -5.37 -5.40
CA CYS A 17 -8.39 -4.77 -5.39
C CYS A 17 -7.33 -5.69 -4.78
N GLY A 18 -7.62 -6.33 -3.65
CA GLY A 18 -6.71 -7.30 -3.01
C GLY A 18 -6.46 -8.55 -3.85
N LEU A 19 -7.47 -9.00 -4.59
CA LEU A 19 -7.33 -10.15 -5.49
C LEU A 19 -6.48 -9.81 -6.72
N LEU A 20 -6.68 -8.62 -7.32
CA LEU A 20 -5.83 -8.12 -8.41
C LEU A 20 -4.37 -7.97 -7.96
N LEU A 21 -4.16 -7.49 -6.73
CA LEU A 21 -2.86 -7.38 -6.10
C LEU A 21 -2.18 -8.75 -5.91
N ALA A 22 -2.92 -9.74 -5.40
CA ALA A 22 -2.43 -11.09 -5.17
C ALA A 22 -2.08 -11.82 -6.47
N LEU A 23 -2.83 -11.55 -7.54
CA LEU A 23 -2.59 -12.12 -8.87
C LEU A 23 -1.38 -11.48 -9.58
N GLY A 24 -0.78 -10.41 -9.03
CA GLY A 24 0.39 -9.77 -9.62
C GLY A 24 0.09 -9.17 -11.01
N LEU A 25 -1.14 -8.70 -11.20
CA LEU A 25 -1.57 -7.91 -12.35
C LEU A 25 -1.41 -6.43 -11.95
N LEU A 26 -0.62 -5.66 -12.68
CA LEU A 26 -0.12 -4.33 -12.31
C LEU A 26 0.84 -4.32 -11.10
N THR A 27 1.97 -5.01 -11.21
CA THR A 27 3.14 -4.91 -10.30
C THR A 27 3.52 -3.50 -9.83
N PRO A 28 3.54 -2.45 -10.66
CA PRO A 28 3.78 -1.08 -10.18
C PRO A 28 2.63 -0.56 -9.29
N LEU A 29 1.38 -0.91 -9.58
CA LEU A 29 0.23 -0.57 -8.73
C LEU A 29 0.31 -1.32 -7.40
N ALA A 30 0.75 -2.57 -7.44
CA ALA A 30 0.91 -3.40 -6.25
C ALA A 30 1.94 -2.83 -5.26
N ALA A 31 3.07 -2.41 -5.80
CA ALA A 31 4.09 -1.72 -5.05
C ALA A 31 3.61 -0.37 -4.49
N ALA A 32 2.85 0.40 -5.27
CA ALA A 32 2.28 1.68 -4.84
C ALA A 32 1.31 1.50 -3.66
N ILE A 33 0.41 0.53 -3.74
CA ILE A 33 -0.54 0.21 -2.66
C ILE A 33 0.22 -0.23 -1.41
N SER A 34 1.20 -1.12 -1.56
CA SER A 34 1.99 -1.61 -0.42
C SER A 34 2.76 -0.48 0.26
N LEU A 35 3.37 0.43 -0.52
CA LEU A 35 4.05 1.60 0.00
C LEU A 35 3.10 2.56 0.72
N ALA A 36 1.91 2.82 0.16
CA ALA A 36 0.87 3.63 0.80
C ALA A 36 0.43 3.05 2.15
N VAL A 37 0.13 1.74 2.20
CA VAL A 37 -0.31 1.06 3.43
C VAL A 37 0.79 1.06 4.48
N MET A 38 2.04 0.79 4.10
CA MET A 38 3.18 0.82 5.03
C MET A 38 3.45 2.23 5.57
N ALA A 39 3.32 3.27 4.74
CA ALA A 39 3.45 4.66 5.17
C ALA A 39 2.36 5.02 6.20
N VAL A 40 1.09 4.65 5.90
CA VAL A 40 -0.01 4.86 6.84
C VAL A 40 0.25 4.10 8.14
N ALA A 41 0.60 2.81 8.09
CA ALA A 41 0.86 1.99 9.27
C ALA A 41 2.04 2.53 10.12
N GLY A 42 3.11 2.96 9.49
CA GLY A 42 4.28 3.54 10.15
C GLY A 42 3.91 4.77 10.98
N VAL A 43 3.19 5.72 10.38
CA VAL A 43 2.76 6.97 11.04
C VAL A 43 1.61 6.72 12.03
N SER A 44 0.71 5.80 11.71
CA SER A 44 -0.55 5.62 12.43
C SER A 44 -0.43 4.87 13.74
N VAL A 45 0.39 3.83 13.76
CA VAL A 45 0.46 2.87 14.87
C VAL A 45 1.88 2.65 15.38
N HIS A 46 2.89 2.79 14.54
CA HIS A 46 4.28 2.49 14.92
C HIS A 46 5.12 3.74 15.23
N TRP A 47 4.56 4.94 15.06
CA TRP A 47 5.28 6.19 15.27
C TRP A 47 5.77 6.36 16.72
N LYS A 48 4.95 5.94 17.69
CA LYS A 48 5.27 6.04 19.13
C LYS A 48 6.34 5.02 19.59
N GLY A 49 6.53 3.92 18.85
CA GLY A 49 7.48 2.86 19.19
C GLY A 49 8.95 3.17 18.84
N GLY A 50 9.23 4.31 18.21
CA GLY A 50 10.57 4.68 17.74
C GLY A 50 11.00 3.88 16.51
N PHE A 51 12.31 3.66 16.31
CA PHE A 51 12.83 3.01 15.10
C PHE A 51 12.79 1.47 15.14
N PHE A 52 13.07 0.87 16.29
CA PHE A 52 13.29 -0.57 16.39
C PHE A 52 11.99 -1.37 16.47
N LEU A 53 11.93 -2.47 15.70
CA LEU A 53 10.79 -3.40 15.70
C LEU A 53 10.50 -3.98 17.09
N ALA A 54 11.55 -4.22 17.88
CA ALA A 54 11.43 -4.73 19.25
C ALA A 54 10.59 -3.82 20.18
N LYS A 55 10.46 -2.53 19.85
CA LYS A 55 9.65 -1.55 20.60
C LYS A 55 8.33 -1.22 19.89
N GLY A 56 7.95 -1.98 18.87
CA GLY A 56 6.80 -1.65 18.01
C GLY A 56 7.06 -0.42 17.13
N GLY A 57 8.32 -0.17 16.77
CA GLY A 57 8.74 0.99 15.99
C GLY A 57 8.46 0.89 14.49
N TYR A 58 8.52 2.03 13.80
CA TYR A 58 8.16 2.15 12.38
C TYR A 58 9.23 1.65 11.40
N GLY A 59 10.41 1.23 11.89
CA GLY A 59 11.52 0.79 11.05
C GLY A 59 11.15 -0.39 10.15
N TYR A 60 10.39 -1.36 10.66
CA TYR A 60 9.97 -2.52 9.86
C TYR A 60 8.99 -2.15 8.75
N THR A 61 8.01 -1.28 9.04
CA THR A 61 7.10 -0.75 8.02
C THR A 61 7.85 0.04 6.94
N LEU A 62 8.91 0.78 7.31
CA LEU A 62 9.76 1.47 6.35
C LEU A 62 10.49 0.50 5.42
N VAL A 63 11.10 -0.55 5.98
CA VAL A 63 11.82 -1.57 5.20
C VAL A 63 10.87 -2.26 4.23
N LEU A 64 9.68 -2.66 4.68
CA LEU A 64 8.67 -3.28 3.81
C LEU A 64 8.19 -2.32 2.71
N GLY A 65 7.99 -1.04 3.01
CA GLY A 65 7.63 -0.03 2.02
C GLY A 65 8.72 0.18 0.96
N LEU A 66 9.98 0.28 1.38
CA LEU A 66 11.12 0.41 0.47
C LEU A 66 11.36 -0.85 -0.36
N ALA A 67 11.17 -2.04 0.24
CA ALA A 67 11.24 -3.30 -0.49
C ALA A 67 10.16 -3.36 -1.58
N ALA A 68 8.91 -2.97 -1.26
CA ALA A 68 7.85 -2.88 -2.26
C ALA A 68 8.19 -1.87 -3.37
N LEU A 69 8.74 -0.70 -3.02
CA LEU A 69 9.19 0.28 -4.01
C LEU A 69 10.30 -0.26 -4.92
N SER A 70 11.24 -1.02 -4.38
CA SER A 70 12.30 -1.65 -5.17
C SER A 70 11.74 -2.60 -6.24
N LEU A 71 10.63 -3.29 -5.94
CA LEU A 71 9.92 -4.12 -6.92
C LEU A 71 9.28 -3.29 -8.03
N ALA A 72 8.79 -2.08 -7.74
CA ALA A 72 8.29 -1.16 -8.77
C ALA A 72 9.38 -0.71 -9.75
N PHE A 73 10.62 -0.55 -9.26
CA PHE A 73 11.77 -0.18 -10.08
C PHE A 73 12.38 -1.36 -10.84
N THR A 74 12.42 -2.53 -10.21
CA THR A 74 13.01 -3.75 -10.78
C THR A 74 12.08 -4.43 -11.79
N GLY A 75 10.77 -4.20 -11.67
CA GLY A 75 9.75 -4.72 -12.59
C GLY A 75 9.15 -6.05 -12.15
N PRO A 76 8.14 -6.56 -12.88
CA PRO A 76 7.46 -7.81 -12.57
C PRO A 76 8.41 -9.01 -12.58
N GLY A 77 8.33 -9.82 -11.52
CA GLY A 77 9.06 -11.08 -11.43
C GLY A 77 8.53 -12.12 -12.42
N ALA A 78 9.34 -13.14 -12.72
CA ALA A 78 9.02 -14.17 -13.73
C ALA A 78 7.73 -14.99 -13.45
N LEU A 79 7.21 -14.95 -12.21
CA LEU A 79 5.98 -15.63 -11.80
C LEU A 79 4.73 -14.71 -11.80
N SER A 80 4.86 -13.43 -12.15
CA SER A 80 3.73 -12.50 -12.20
C SER A 80 2.88 -12.71 -13.46
N LEU A 81 1.55 -12.60 -13.35
CA LEU A 81 0.67 -12.64 -14.53
C LEU A 81 1.01 -11.51 -15.52
N ASP A 82 1.53 -10.38 -15.07
CA ASP A 82 2.09 -9.33 -15.94
C ASP A 82 3.21 -9.83 -16.87
N ALA A 83 4.06 -10.74 -16.39
CA ALA A 83 5.14 -11.34 -17.18
C ALA A 83 4.58 -12.40 -18.16
N VAL A 84 3.56 -13.15 -17.74
CA VAL A 84 2.85 -14.13 -18.58
C VAL A 84 2.07 -13.46 -19.72
N PHE A 85 1.50 -12.28 -19.47
CA PHE A 85 0.80 -11.49 -20.49
C PHE A 85 1.73 -10.58 -21.33
N GLY A 86 3.05 -10.58 -21.06
CA GLY A 86 4.03 -9.82 -21.83
C GLY A 86 3.88 -8.30 -21.71
N LEU A 87 3.30 -7.82 -20.61
CA LEU A 87 3.04 -6.39 -20.42
C LEU A 87 4.34 -5.64 -20.06
N PRO A 88 4.68 -4.53 -20.74
CA PRO A 88 5.93 -3.79 -20.51
C PRO A 88 5.82 -2.88 -19.26
N PHE A 89 5.48 -3.46 -18.12
CA PHE A 89 5.43 -2.80 -16.81
C PHE A 89 6.80 -2.80 -16.11
N ALA A 90 7.88 -2.67 -16.88
CA ALA A 90 9.24 -2.56 -16.38
C ALA A 90 9.83 -1.19 -16.76
N GLY A 91 10.54 -0.56 -15.81
CA GLY A 91 11.33 0.65 -16.05
C GLY A 91 11.00 1.84 -15.15
N ALA A 92 11.91 2.82 -15.11
CA ALA A 92 11.90 3.96 -14.19
C ALA A 92 10.60 4.79 -14.20
N ARG A 93 9.90 4.88 -15.36
CA ARG A 93 8.60 5.59 -15.44
C ARG A 93 7.52 4.94 -14.58
N TRP A 94 7.49 3.61 -14.49
CA TRP A 94 6.51 2.87 -13.69
C TRP A 94 6.89 2.88 -12.22
N GLY A 95 8.18 2.82 -11.90
CA GLY A 95 8.68 3.03 -10.53
C GLY A 95 8.35 4.41 -9.98
N LEU A 96 8.54 5.47 -10.78
CA LEU A 96 8.18 6.84 -10.42
C LEU A 96 6.67 7.03 -10.29
N ALA A 97 5.87 6.47 -11.21
CA ALA A 97 4.41 6.49 -11.09
C ALA A 97 3.93 5.77 -9.82
N ALA A 98 4.51 4.61 -9.50
CA ALA A 98 4.20 3.86 -8.29
C ALA A 98 4.57 4.63 -7.02
N LEU A 99 5.73 5.29 -7.02
CA LEU A 99 6.14 6.17 -5.92
C LEU A 99 5.13 7.32 -5.73
N ALA A 100 4.76 8.02 -6.81
CA ALA A 100 3.83 9.14 -6.75
C ALA A 100 2.44 8.70 -6.26
N VAL A 101 1.90 7.61 -6.82
CA VAL A 101 0.60 7.06 -6.42
C VAL A 101 0.65 6.54 -4.98
N GLY A 102 1.72 5.84 -4.58
CA GLY A 102 1.89 5.34 -3.22
C GLY A 102 2.03 6.46 -2.19
N ALA A 103 2.75 7.52 -2.53
CA ALA A 103 2.88 8.70 -1.67
C ALA A 103 1.54 9.43 -1.51
N ILE A 104 0.78 9.64 -2.61
CA ILE A 104 -0.55 10.26 -2.57
C ILE A 104 -1.54 9.39 -1.79
N GLY A 105 -1.56 8.09 -2.08
CA GLY A 105 -2.42 7.11 -1.41
C GLY A 105 -2.11 6.92 0.07
N GLY A 106 -0.86 7.18 0.50
CA GLY A 106 -0.48 7.19 1.91
C GLY A 106 -0.75 8.53 2.60
N ALA A 107 -0.52 9.66 1.92
CA ALA A 107 -0.70 10.99 2.48
C ALA A 107 -2.18 11.36 2.68
N LEU A 108 -3.04 11.05 1.72
CA LEU A 108 -4.45 11.44 1.77
C LEU A 108 -5.21 10.85 2.99
N PRO A 109 -5.06 9.55 3.33
CA PRO A 109 -5.63 8.99 4.55
C PRO A 109 -5.02 9.55 5.83
N LEU A 110 -3.73 9.92 5.82
CA LEU A 110 -3.07 10.52 6.99
C LEU A 110 -3.58 11.93 7.27
N LEU A 111 -3.80 12.73 6.23
CA LEU A 111 -4.33 14.10 6.35
C LEU A 111 -5.80 14.14 6.73
N THR A 112 -6.58 13.15 6.27
CA THR A 112 -8.02 13.06 6.57
C THR A 112 -8.31 12.23 7.82
N ARG A 113 -7.28 11.68 8.47
CA ARG A 113 -7.45 10.80 9.64
C ARG A 113 -8.00 11.59 10.81
N ARG A 114 -9.28 11.39 11.13
CA ARG A 114 -9.82 11.75 12.43
C ARG A 114 -9.21 10.81 13.47
N GLN A 115 -8.42 11.38 14.38
CA GLN A 115 -8.06 10.71 15.63
C GLN A 115 -9.38 10.46 16.37
N VAL A 116 -9.87 9.22 16.35
CA VAL A 116 -10.90 8.82 17.31
C VAL A 116 -10.19 8.87 18.65
N ALA A 117 -10.49 9.91 19.44
CA ALA A 117 -9.96 10.02 20.79
C ALA A 117 -10.27 8.70 21.50
N ALA A 118 -9.23 8.05 22.04
CA ALA A 118 -9.44 6.84 22.82
C ALA A 118 -10.45 7.15 23.94
N PRO A 119 -11.45 6.29 24.18
CA PRO A 119 -12.32 6.47 25.33
C PRO A 119 -11.42 6.57 26.57
N ALA A 120 -11.56 7.70 27.30
CA ALA A 120 -10.87 7.88 28.56
C ALA A 120 -11.32 6.74 29.49
N ALA A 121 -10.37 5.85 29.80
CA ALA A 121 -10.53 4.82 30.82
C ALA A 121 -10.19 5.42 32.18
#